data_AF-A0A336NA50-F1
#
_entry.id   AF-A0A336NA50-F1
#
_cell.length_a   1.000
_cell.length_b   1.000
_cell.length_c   1.000
_cell.angle_alpha   90.00
_cell.angle_beta   90.00
_cell.angle_gamma   90.00
#
_symmetry.space_group_name_H-M   'P 1'
#
loop_
_entity.id
_entity.type
_entity.pdbx_description
1 polymer ?
#
loop_
_entity_poly.entity_id
_entity_poly.type
_entity_poly.pdbx_seq_one_letter_code
_entity_poly.pdbx_strand_id
1 'polypeptide(L)' 'MKFQQLRYVVEIVNQNFNVTEAANALFTSQPGISKQVRLLENELGLEIFERNGKHMKGLTPAGKKLSLFPVS' A
#
# COMPACT_ATOMS: atom_id res chain seq x y z
N MET A 1 -3.99 -7.68 11.82
CA MET A 1 -4.26 -7.52 10.38
C MET A 1 -5.73 -7.24 10.14
N LYS A 2 -6.09 -6.24 9.32
CA LYS A 2 -7.46 -5.88 8.93
C LYS A 2 -7.62 -5.90 7.40
N PHE A 3 -8.76 -6.36 6.90
CA PHE A 3 -9.03 -6.45 5.46
C PHE A 3 -8.87 -5.12 4.72
N GLN A 4 -9.24 -4.00 5.36
CA GLN A 4 -9.08 -2.66 4.79
C GLN A 4 -7.62 -2.29 4.50
N GLN A 5 -6.65 -2.78 5.29
CA GLN A 5 -5.24 -2.51 5.04
C GLN A 5 -4.75 -3.16 3.73
N LEU A 6 -5.24 -4.37 3.43
CA LEU A 6 -4.95 -5.04 2.17
C LEU A 6 -5.55 -4.30 0.97
N ARG A 7 -6.79 -3.78 1.11
CA ARG A 7 -7.40 -2.92 0.08
C ARG A 7 -6.55 -1.70 -0.23
N TYR A 8 -5.98 -1.05 0.79
CA TYR A 8 -5.07 0.07 0.59
C TYR A 8 -3.80 -0.33 -0.16
N VAL A 9 -3.20 -1.48 0.17
CA VAL A 9 -2.01 -1.97 -0.54
C VAL A 9 -2.32 -2.17 -2.03
N VAL A 10 -3.41 -2.87 -2.33
CA VAL A 10 -3.83 -3.15 -3.71
C VAL A 10 -4.10 -1.86 -4.47
N GLU A 11 -4.84 -0.92 -3.87
CA GLU A 11 -5.17 0.33 -4.56
C GLU A 11 -3.94 1.20 -4.82
N ILE A 12 -2.98 1.25 -3.89
CA ILE A 12 -1.72 1.97 -4.12
C ILE A 12 -0.99 1.38 -5.33
N VAL A 13 -1.00 0.06 -5.52
CA VAL A 13 -0.40 -0.58 -6.70
C VAL A 13 -1.18 -0.22 -7.97
N ASN A 14 -2.51 -0.26 -7.94
CA ASN A 14 -3.38 0.11 -9.07
C ASN A 14 -3.16 1.56 -9.52
N GLN A 15 -2.91 2.45 -8.56
CA GLN A 15 -2.64 3.87 -8.82
C GLN A 15 -1.15 4.17 -9.06
N ASN A 16 -0.38 3.16 -9.49
CA ASN A 16 1.04 3.27 -9.82
C ASN A 16 1.88 3.94 -8.70
N PHE A 17 1.64 3.49 -7.46
CA PHE A 17 2.27 3.97 -6.22
C PHE A 17 1.92 5.41 -5.83
N ASN A 18 0.92 6.02 -6.45
CA ASN A 18 0.39 7.33 -6.07
C ASN A 18 -0.61 7.20 -4.91
N VAL A 19 -0.14 7.50 -3.69
CA VAL A 19 -0.95 7.39 -2.46
C VAL A 19 -2.10 8.42 -2.43
N THR A 20 -1.95 9.56 -3.10
CA THR A 20 -3.02 10.57 -3.17
C THR A 20 -4.17 10.07 -4.05
N GLU A 21 -3.88 9.52 -5.22
CA GLU A 21 -4.91 8.94 -6.08
C GLU A 21 -5.58 7.72 -5.45
N ALA A 22 -4.81 6.87 -4.75
CA ALA A 22 -5.38 5.76 -4.01
C ALA A 22 -6.35 6.22 -2.89
N ALA A 23 -6.03 7.34 -2.23
CA ALA A 23 -6.91 7.93 -1.22
C ALA A 23 -8.20 8.47 -1.85
N ASN A 24 -8.09 9.15 -2.99
CA ASN A 24 -9.25 9.63 -3.76
C ASN A 24 -10.15 8.47 -4.20
N ALA A 25 -9.56 7.42 -4.80
CA ALA A 25 -10.29 6.25 -5.28
C ALA A 25 -11.04 5.49 -4.18
N LEU A 26 -10.51 5.48 -2.96
CA LEU A 26 -11.12 4.83 -1.80
C LEU A 26 -11.90 5.77 -0.89
N PHE A 27 -12.15 7.01 -1.34
CA PHE A 27 -12.92 8.01 -0.59
C PHE A 27 -12.41 8.21 0.85
N THR A 28 -11.08 8.28 1.00
CA THR A 28 -10.41 8.42 2.30
C THR A 28 -9.25 9.41 2.22
N SER A 29 -8.51 9.59 3.32
CA SER A 29 -7.39 10.53 3.39
C SER A 29 -6.04 9.85 3.15
N GLN A 30 -5.15 10.55 2.46
CA GLN A 30 -3.76 10.10 2.23
C GLN A 30 -3.00 9.79 3.53
N PRO A 31 -3.10 10.60 4.62
CA PRO A 31 -2.48 10.25 5.90
C PRO A 31 -3.08 9.00 6.52
N GLY A 32 -4.40 8.79 6.35
CA GLY A 32 -5.11 7.60 6.81
C GLY A 32 -4.58 6.33 6.15
N ILE A 33 -4.50 6.31 4.82
CA ILE A 33 -3.93 5.20 4.06
C ILE A 33 -2.49 4.93 4.48
N SER A 34 -1.64 5.96 4.50
CA SER A 34 -0.22 5.82 4.83
C SER A 34 -0.02 5.21 6.22
N LYS A 35 -0.82 5.64 7.20
CA LYS A 35 -0.80 5.08 8.56
C LYS A 35 -1.22 3.61 8.56
N GLN A 36 -2.29 3.27 7.87
CA GLN A 36 -2.83 1.90 7.87
C GLN A 36 -1.90 0.90 7.17
N VAL A 37 -1.24 1.31 6.08
CA VAL A 37 -0.20 0.51 5.41
C VAL A 37 0.99 0.31 6.32
N ARG A 38 1.48 1.36 7.00
CA ARG A 38 2.62 1.23 7.91
C ARG A 38 2.31 0.36 9.12
N LEU A 39 1.08 0.40 9.63
CA LEU A 39 0.62 -0.53 10.68
C LEU A 39 0.64 -1.97 10.17
N LEU A 40 0.21 -2.23 8.94
CA LEU A 40 0.27 -3.56 8.34
C LEU A 40 1.72 -4.04 8.19
N GLU A 41 2.61 -3.21 7.64
CA GLU A 41 4.04 -3.51 7.52
C GLU A 41 4.66 -3.87 8.88
N ASN A 42 4.34 -3.10 9.93
CA ASN A 42 4.80 -3.38 11.30
C ASN A 42 4.23 -4.69 11.87
N GLU A 43 2.94 -4.96 11.67
CA GLU A 43 2.30 -6.20 12.13
C GLU A 43 2.87 -7.44 11.43
N LEU A 44 3.27 -7.33 10.16
CA LEU A 44 3.88 -8.41 9.39
C LEU A 44 5.40 -8.52 9.61
N GLY A 45 6.03 -7.51 10.22
CA GLY A 45 7.48 -7.45 10.40
C GLY A 45 8.25 -7.31 9.08
N LEU A 46 7.63 -6.76 8.04
CA LEU A 46 8.23 -6.59 6.71
C LEU A 46 7.73 -5.31 6.03
N GLU A 47 8.56 -4.78 5.14
CA GLU A 47 8.16 -3.68 4.26
C GLU A 47 7.53 -4.23 2.97
N ILE A 48 6.40 -3.65 2.56
CA ILE A 48 5.69 -4.01 1.34
C ILE A 48 6.14 -3.09 0.19
N PHE A 49 6.34 -1.80 0.48
CA PHE A 49 6.70 -0.79 -0.52
C PHE A 49 8.13 -0.30 -0.40
N GLU A 50 8.81 -0.16 -1.53
CA GLU A 50 10.06 0.60 -1.62
C GLU A 50 9.76 2.10 -1.50
N ARG A 51 10.55 2.80 -0.69
CA ARG A 51 10.35 4.23 -0.40
C ARG A 51 11.56 5.06 -0.79
N ASN A 52 11.32 6.21 -1.41
CA ASN A 52 12.30 7.29 -1.55
C ASN A 52 11.79 8.51 -0.79
N GLY A 53 12.30 8.69 0.43
CA GLY A 53 11.76 9.66 1.39
C GLY A 53 10.30 9.36 1.71
N LYS A 54 9.40 10.30 1.41
CA LYS A 54 7.95 10.17 1.65
C LYS A 54 7.20 9.44 0.55
N HIS A 55 7.83 9.20 -0.60
CA HIS A 55 7.17 8.65 -1.79
C HIS A 55 7.39 7.13 -1.90
N MET A 56 6.34 6.41 -2.27
CA MET A 56 6.43 5.00 -2.67
C MET A 56 6.86 4.93 -4.14
N LYS A 57 7.77 4.00 -4.46
CA LYS A 57 8.37 3.87 -5.80
C LYS A 57 8.19 2.49 -6.43
N GLY A 58 7.81 1.51 -5.63
CA GLY A 58 7.71 0.13 -6.08
C GLY A 58 7.31 -0.81 -4.95
N LEU A 59 7.27 -2.10 -5.26
CA LEU A 59 7.12 -3.17 -4.27
C LEU A 59 8.47 -3.76 -3.92
N THR A 60 8.69 -4.04 -2.64
CA THR A 60 9.81 -4.85 -2.19
C THR A 60 9.66 -6.30 -2.70
N PRO A 61 10.70 -7.15 -2.62
CA PRO A 61 10.54 -8.58 -2.92
C PRO A 61 9.45 -9.27 -2.09
N ALA A 62 9.26 -8.85 -0.83
CA ALA A 62 8.16 -9.34 0.01
C ALA A 62 6.80 -8.80 -0.47
N GLY A 63 6.72 -7.51 -0.81
CA GLY A 63 5.52 -6.89 -1.35
C GLY A 63 5.04 -7.52 -2.66
N LYS A 64 5.96 -7.92 -3.55
CA LYS A 64 5.64 -8.63 -4.80
C LYS A 64 4.97 -9.99 -4.55
N LYS A 65 5.32 -10.67 -3.45
CA LYS A 65 4.65 -11.92 -3.06
C LYS A 65 3.24 -11.68 -2.52
N LEU A 66 3.00 -10.52 -1.93
CA LEU A 66 1.68 -10.11 -1.42
C LEU A 66 0.76 -9.61 -2.54
N SER A 67 1.32 -8.95 -3.57
CA SER A 67 0.58 -8.41 -4.72
C SER A 67 0.21 -9.46 -5.77
N LEU A 68 0.40 -10.76 -5.50
CA LEU A 68 0.12 -11.86 -6.42
C LEU A 68 -1.38 -12.08 -6.74
N PHE A 69 -2.25 -11.14 -6.35
CA PHE A 69 -3.60 -11.09 -6.88
C PHE A 69 -3.57 -10.26 -8.16
N PRO A 70 -3.71 -10.88 -9.35
CA PRO A 70 -3.83 -10.13 -10.59
C PRO A 70 -5.07 -9.24 -10.49
N VAL A 71 -4.86 -7.93 -10.43
CA VAL A 71 -5.94 -6.98 -10.65
C VAL A 71 -6.11 -6.94 -12.17
N SER A 72 -7.08 -7.72 -12.64
CA SER A 72 -7.53 -7.72 -14.04
C SER A 72 -8.41 -6.52 -14.30
#